data_AF-A0A952QG81-F1
#
_entry.id   AF-A0A952QG81-F1
#
_cell.length_a   1.000
_cell.length_b   1.000
_cell.length_c   1.000
_cell.angle_alpha   90.00
_cell.angle_beta   90.00
_cell.angle_gamma   90.00
#
_symmetry.space_group_name_H-M   'P 1'
#
loop_
_entity.id
_entity.type
_entity.pdbx_description
1 polymer ?
#
loop_
_entity_poly.entity_id
_entity_poly.type
_entity_poly.pdbx_seq_one_letter_code
_entity_poly.pdbx_strand_id
1 'polypeptide(L)'
;MFMRALGATLAIGLGLTGIAVGAAGAADDQSVIKLAIAIPIVVPSGDEAFLDAETLQQYTSEHGLLTQELDAVYDKTVALGIDPRIIASIRLLGGSAPASAIAWLNRLESASNQTFELAYADADLTLQTQGGSPTPLRPEGFEFAIDPQLFANSPATPTPLATGSAQEPSQPTLPGSEEILAWKYSLTDIAWPRENSAISGDLPAIAAGGYSTAILSSDNVSTDAAGAPTAQIDGLRVLVSNTSVSTALRSATNAILPADWDSAMATLSGSVADAGSGAIFATLDRTLTADGSSLANTIAALTTNPTIQLVPLTQVLAVGPTSGSVIDQPQAADRLSRVGQMIQAESAERAFASVSSDPAAITSNRRLELLALLSAEWHTDLADWPAAADGFTTESIALRNAVHVVASSNFLLVADNDQYLPITVDNGLNQAATVYITVRSLSPLLAIDDSRVRLDIDAGAQAKANIPVHSLSNGVVDVTVTLTSGTGVEIGAPISSEVNVQAGWETPIVIAIAILVVIVFGAGIVRTILRRRGMSRREADSD
;
A
#
# COMPACT_ATOMS: atom_id res chain seq x y z
N MET A 1 -17.17 17.60 101.50
CA MET A 1 -16.38 17.00 100.40
C MET A 1 -17.39 16.29 99.50
N PHE A 2 -17.77 16.97 98.41
CA PHE A 2 -18.84 16.62 97.43
C PHE A 2 -18.28 15.62 96.38
N MET A 3 -19.00 14.77 95.62
CA MET A 3 -20.41 14.58 95.26
C MET A 3 -20.50 13.17 94.59
N ARG A 4 -21.08 12.15 95.23
CA ARG A 4 -22.36 11.44 94.95
C ARG A 4 -22.77 11.17 93.48
N ALA A 5 -22.77 9.87 93.15
CA ALA A 5 -23.52 9.23 92.07
C ALA A 5 -25.01 9.10 92.43
N LEU A 6 -25.90 9.19 91.43
CA LEU A 6 -27.28 8.72 91.50
C LEU A 6 -27.75 8.28 90.11
N GLY A 7 -28.23 7.05 90.01
CA GLY A 7 -29.15 6.63 88.95
C GLY A 7 -30.59 6.87 89.39
N ALA A 8 -31.48 7.16 88.44
CA ALA A 8 -32.92 7.04 88.63
C ALA A 8 -33.62 6.86 87.28
N THR A 9 -34.43 5.81 87.23
CA THR A 9 -35.44 5.46 86.24
C THR A 9 -36.57 6.51 86.22
N LEU A 10 -37.14 6.80 85.04
CA LEU A 10 -38.48 7.41 84.95
C LEU A 10 -39.24 6.90 83.72
N ALA A 11 -40.50 6.56 83.94
CA ALA A 11 -41.43 6.02 82.97
C ALA A 11 -42.56 7.03 82.68
N ILE A 12 -42.96 7.05 81.40
CA ILE A 12 -44.29 7.35 80.82
C ILE A 12 -44.80 8.80 80.79
N GLY A 13 -45.05 9.27 79.57
CA GLY A 13 -46.05 10.29 79.22
C GLY A 13 -46.33 10.28 77.72
N LEU A 14 -47.50 9.73 77.33
CA LEU A 14 -48.03 9.78 75.95
C LEU A 14 -48.38 11.22 75.55
N GLY A 15 -47.97 11.63 74.35
CA GLY A 15 -48.44 12.84 73.67
C GLY A 15 -48.19 12.73 72.17
N LEU A 16 -49.26 12.58 71.39
CA LEU A 16 -49.25 12.61 69.93
C LEU A 16 -48.81 13.99 69.41
N THR A 17 -47.74 14.03 68.62
CA THR A 17 -47.49 15.08 67.61
C THR A 17 -46.95 14.40 66.36
N GLY A 18 -47.67 14.54 65.25
CA GLY A 18 -47.34 13.91 63.98
C GLY A 18 -45.96 14.30 63.46
N ILE A 19 -45.16 13.29 63.12
CA ILE A 19 -43.97 13.46 62.31
C ILE A 19 -44.47 13.65 60.88
N ALA A 20 -44.24 14.84 60.33
CA ALA A 20 -44.38 15.08 58.91
C ALA A 20 -43.40 14.15 58.19
N VAL A 21 -43.93 13.12 57.55
CA VAL A 21 -43.25 12.39 56.47
C VAL A 21 -43.07 13.41 55.36
N GLY A 22 -41.89 14.02 55.30
CA GLY A 22 -41.46 14.80 54.15
C GLY A 22 -41.49 13.88 52.94
N ALA A 23 -42.45 14.14 52.05
CA ALA A 23 -42.53 13.49 50.75
C ALA A 23 -41.18 13.59 50.05
N ALA A 24 -40.70 12.45 49.56
CA ALA A 24 -39.61 12.37 48.60
C ALA A 24 -39.93 13.30 47.43
N GLY A 25 -39.27 14.46 47.42
CA GLY A 25 -39.28 15.42 46.33
C GLY A 25 -38.08 15.16 45.45
N ALA A 26 -38.34 15.11 44.14
CA ALA A 26 -37.44 14.84 43.03
C ALA A 26 -36.99 13.37 42.93
N ALA A 27 -37.70 12.62 42.07
CA ALA A 27 -37.02 11.64 41.25
C ALA A 27 -35.85 12.38 40.59
N ASP A 28 -34.62 11.93 40.85
CA ASP A 28 -33.48 12.33 40.03
C ASP A 28 -33.87 12.10 38.58
N ASP A 29 -33.91 13.17 37.80
CA ASP A 29 -33.94 13.11 36.35
C ASP A 29 -32.58 12.51 35.96
N GLN A 30 -32.46 11.18 36.03
CA GLN A 30 -31.25 10.50 35.60
C GLN A 30 -31.09 10.82 34.12
N SER A 31 -30.22 11.79 33.84
CA SER A 31 -29.90 12.21 32.49
C SER A 31 -29.43 11.00 31.71
N VAL A 32 -30.22 10.57 30.74
CA VAL A 32 -29.89 9.43 29.88
C VAL A 32 -28.56 9.73 29.18
N ILE A 33 -27.58 8.84 29.36
CA ILE A 33 -26.23 8.99 28.81
C ILE A 33 -26.26 8.58 27.34
N LYS A 34 -25.79 9.46 26.45
CA LYS A 34 -25.77 9.19 25.01
C LYS A 34 -24.46 8.52 24.64
N LEU A 35 -24.52 7.31 24.10
CA LEU A 35 -23.35 6.53 23.72
C LEU A 35 -23.37 6.26 22.22
N ALA A 36 -22.36 6.75 21.49
CA ALA A 36 -22.07 6.30 20.14
C ALA A 36 -20.95 5.26 20.16
N ILE A 37 -21.04 4.26 19.29
CA ILE A 37 -20.06 3.19 19.18
C ILE A 37 -19.62 3.08 17.73
N ALA A 38 -18.31 2.99 17.49
CA ALA A 38 -17.76 2.57 16.20
C ALA A 38 -17.11 1.19 16.30
N ILE A 39 -17.38 0.35 15.30
CA ILE A 39 -16.95 -1.04 15.20
C ILE A 39 -16.26 -1.21 13.83
N PRO A 40 -15.03 -1.76 13.77
CA PRO A 40 -14.41 -2.09 12.50
C PRO A 40 -15.08 -3.34 11.90
N ILE A 41 -15.15 -3.44 10.58
CA ILE A 41 -15.44 -4.67 9.83
C ILE A 41 -14.17 -4.97 9.03
N VAL A 42 -13.36 -5.86 9.60
CA VAL A 42 -12.00 -6.19 9.16
C VAL A 42 -11.84 -7.71 9.13
N VAL A 43 -10.70 -8.17 8.62
CA VAL A 43 -10.35 -9.60 8.54
C VAL A 43 -8.96 -9.80 9.14
N PRO A 44 -8.56 -11.05 9.47
CA PRO A 44 -7.24 -11.32 10.03
C PRO A 44 -6.09 -10.71 9.22
N SER A 45 -4.99 -10.44 9.91
CA SER A 45 -3.77 -9.96 9.29
C SER A 45 -3.26 -10.96 8.24
N GLY A 46 -2.71 -10.42 7.16
CA GLY A 46 -2.09 -11.16 6.07
C GLY A 46 -1.24 -10.22 5.24
N ASP A 47 -0.35 -10.78 4.43
CA ASP A 47 0.52 -10.07 3.49
C ASP A 47 -0.07 -9.98 2.07
N GLU A 48 -1.19 -10.68 1.82
CA GLU A 48 -1.87 -10.66 0.53
C GLU A 48 -2.70 -9.40 0.28
N ALA A 49 -2.65 -8.91 -0.96
CA ALA A 49 -3.40 -7.76 -1.45
C ALA A 49 -4.92 -7.97 -1.40
N PHE A 50 -5.39 -9.21 -1.51
CA PHE A 50 -6.79 -9.61 -1.60
C PHE A 50 -7.06 -10.87 -0.79
N LEU A 51 -8.34 -11.12 -0.51
CA LEU A 51 -8.83 -12.38 0.03
C LEU A 51 -9.23 -13.30 -1.12
N ASP A 52 -8.73 -14.53 -1.12
CA ASP A 52 -9.14 -15.52 -2.11
C ASP A 52 -10.60 -16.00 -1.91
N ALA A 53 -11.11 -16.75 -2.89
CA ALA A 53 -12.48 -17.24 -2.87
C ALA A 53 -12.76 -18.20 -1.71
N GLU A 54 -11.78 -19.02 -1.31
CA GLU A 54 -11.93 -19.99 -0.22
C GLU A 54 -12.04 -19.26 1.14
N THR A 55 -11.15 -18.30 1.38
CA THR A 55 -11.15 -17.45 2.57
C THR A 55 -12.44 -16.64 2.66
N LEU A 56 -12.87 -16.01 1.55
CA LEU A 56 -14.15 -15.30 1.51
C LEU A 56 -15.32 -16.23 1.80
N GLN A 57 -15.34 -17.44 1.24
CA GLN A 57 -16.39 -18.42 1.53
C GLN A 57 -16.39 -18.84 3.00
N GLN A 58 -15.21 -19.04 3.60
CA GLN A 58 -15.08 -19.37 5.02
C GLN A 58 -15.61 -18.23 5.90
N TYR A 59 -15.16 -17.00 5.68
CA TYR A 59 -15.52 -15.84 6.51
C TYR A 59 -16.97 -15.40 6.35
N THR A 60 -17.59 -15.67 5.21
CA THR A 60 -19.00 -15.32 4.93
C THR A 60 -19.96 -16.50 5.05
N SER A 61 -19.46 -17.68 5.44
CA SER A 61 -20.33 -18.81 5.77
C SER A 61 -21.27 -18.50 6.93
N GLU A 62 -22.27 -19.36 7.19
CA GLU A 62 -23.26 -19.16 8.27
C GLU A 62 -22.62 -18.94 9.66
N HIS A 63 -21.45 -19.54 9.89
CA HIS A 63 -20.67 -19.37 11.12
C HIS A 63 -19.32 -18.69 10.85
N GLY A 64 -19.17 -18.05 9.70
CA GLY A 64 -17.97 -17.32 9.33
C GLY A 64 -17.81 -16.03 10.13
N LEU A 65 -16.55 -15.61 10.31
CA LEU A 65 -16.17 -14.41 11.06
C LEU A 65 -17.02 -13.18 10.70
N LEU A 66 -17.04 -12.82 9.41
CA LEU A 66 -17.72 -11.62 8.91
C LEU A 66 -19.25 -11.73 9.04
N THR A 67 -19.80 -12.93 8.89
CA THR A 67 -21.25 -13.16 9.07
C THR A 67 -21.64 -12.96 10.52
N GLN A 68 -20.90 -13.54 11.47
CA GLN A 68 -21.20 -13.41 12.90
C GLN A 68 -21.07 -11.95 13.38
N GLU A 69 -20.03 -11.25 12.92
CA GLU A 69 -19.84 -9.85 13.23
C GLU A 69 -20.98 -8.99 12.68
N LEU A 70 -21.35 -9.18 11.40
CA LEU A 70 -22.48 -8.48 10.80
C LEU A 70 -23.78 -8.81 11.51
N ASP A 71 -24.06 -10.07 11.88
CA ASP A 71 -25.25 -10.48 12.63
C ASP A 71 -25.39 -9.72 13.96
N ALA A 72 -24.29 -9.51 14.66
CA ALA A 72 -24.28 -8.82 15.95
C ALA A 72 -24.66 -7.33 15.84
N VAL A 73 -24.36 -6.69 14.70
CA VAL A 73 -24.46 -5.24 14.52
C VAL A 73 -25.47 -4.78 13.46
N TYR A 74 -26.04 -5.71 12.70
CA TYR A 74 -26.99 -5.44 11.62
C TYR A 74 -28.20 -4.64 12.12
N ASP A 75 -28.42 -3.47 11.51
CA ASP A 75 -29.49 -2.52 11.85
C ASP A 75 -29.47 -2.03 13.31
N LYS A 76 -28.32 -2.13 13.98
CA LYS A 76 -28.10 -1.56 15.32
C LYS A 76 -27.60 -0.12 15.21
N THR A 77 -27.80 0.66 16.28
CA THR A 77 -27.30 2.04 16.37
C THR A 77 -25.81 2.06 16.72
N VAL A 78 -24.99 1.60 15.77
CA VAL A 78 -23.52 1.62 15.79
C VAL A 78 -23.01 2.06 14.42
N ALA A 79 -21.83 2.67 14.38
CA ALA A 79 -21.14 2.99 13.13
C ALA A 79 -20.16 1.88 12.76
N LEU A 80 -20.06 1.57 11.47
CA LEU A 80 -19.18 0.54 10.91
C LEU A 80 -18.07 1.20 10.11
N GLY A 81 -16.82 0.99 10.52
CA GLY A 81 -15.66 1.27 9.67
C GLY A 81 -15.38 0.05 8.82
N ILE A 82 -15.51 0.13 7.50
CA ILE A 82 -15.39 -1.04 6.62
C ILE A 82 -14.02 -1.06 5.94
N ASP A 83 -13.31 -2.19 5.99
CA ASP A 83 -12.09 -2.42 5.20
C ASP A 83 -12.45 -2.57 3.70
N PRO A 84 -12.01 -1.63 2.83
CA PRO A 84 -12.27 -1.71 1.40
C PRO A 84 -11.67 -2.94 0.71
N ARG A 85 -10.67 -3.59 1.32
CA ARG A 85 -10.09 -4.85 0.82
C ARG A 85 -11.14 -5.95 0.71
N ILE A 86 -12.08 -6.03 1.66
CA ILE A 86 -13.16 -7.03 1.63
C ILE A 86 -14.03 -6.81 0.39
N ILE A 87 -14.42 -5.56 0.13
CA ILE A 87 -15.25 -5.16 -1.01
C ILE A 87 -14.51 -5.46 -2.33
N ALA A 88 -13.25 -5.04 -2.42
CA ALA A 88 -12.42 -5.27 -3.59
C ALA A 88 -12.25 -6.76 -3.90
N SER A 89 -11.93 -7.56 -2.89
CA SER A 89 -11.71 -9.00 -3.02
C SER A 89 -12.95 -9.73 -3.55
N ILE A 90 -14.15 -9.39 -3.04
CA ILE A 90 -15.40 -9.98 -3.53
C ILE A 90 -15.66 -9.60 -4.98
N ARG A 91 -15.45 -8.33 -5.35
CA ARG A 91 -15.77 -7.82 -6.69
C ARG A 91 -14.80 -8.30 -7.76
N LEU A 92 -13.51 -8.41 -7.44
CA LEU A 92 -12.48 -8.88 -8.37
C LEU A 92 -12.70 -10.33 -8.81
N LEU A 93 -13.37 -11.15 -7.98
CA LEU A 93 -13.73 -12.52 -8.34
C LEU A 93 -14.84 -12.61 -9.39
N GLY A 94 -15.51 -11.51 -9.73
CA GLY A 94 -16.55 -11.46 -10.76
C GLY A 94 -17.62 -12.56 -10.59
N GLY A 95 -17.90 -13.30 -11.66
CA GLY A 95 -18.84 -14.42 -11.66
C GLY A 95 -18.41 -15.64 -10.83
N SER A 96 -17.16 -15.68 -10.38
CA SER A 96 -16.64 -16.74 -9.50
C SER A 96 -16.68 -16.37 -8.01
N ALA A 97 -17.18 -15.19 -7.65
CA ALA A 97 -17.32 -14.80 -6.25
C ALA A 97 -18.24 -15.79 -5.49
N PRO A 98 -17.86 -16.26 -4.29
CA PRO A 98 -18.70 -17.17 -3.51
C PRO A 98 -20.09 -16.60 -3.27
N ALA A 99 -21.12 -17.44 -3.43
CA ALA A 99 -22.51 -17.01 -3.23
C ALA A 99 -22.76 -16.44 -1.82
N SER A 100 -22.08 -16.98 -0.80
CA SER A 100 -22.13 -16.47 0.58
C SER A 100 -21.54 -15.06 0.68
N ALA A 101 -20.45 -14.77 -0.05
CA ALA A 101 -19.79 -13.48 -0.03
C ALA A 101 -20.61 -12.40 -0.75
N ILE A 102 -21.21 -12.75 -1.90
CA ILE A 102 -22.17 -11.86 -2.60
C ILE A 102 -23.37 -11.56 -1.69
N ALA A 103 -23.94 -12.58 -1.04
CA ALA A 103 -25.08 -12.41 -0.13
C ALA A 103 -24.71 -11.54 1.08
N TRP A 104 -23.53 -11.76 1.66
CA TRP A 104 -23.01 -10.95 2.76
C TRP A 104 -22.82 -9.48 2.36
N LEU A 105 -22.22 -9.22 1.19
CA LEU A 105 -21.98 -7.86 0.69
C LEU A 105 -23.30 -7.11 0.45
N ASN A 106 -24.27 -7.75 -0.21
CA ASN A 106 -25.62 -7.19 -0.42
C ASN A 106 -26.32 -6.89 0.91
N ARG A 107 -26.12 -7.76 1.90
CA ARG A 107 -26.69 -7.56 3.24
C ARG A 107 -26.04 -6.35 3.91
N LEU A 108 -24.72 -6.26 3.92
CA LEU A 108 -23.99 -5.10 4.45
C LEU A 108 -24.43 -3.80 3.76
N GLU A 109 -24.64 -3.80 2.45
CA GLU A 109 -25.08 -2.63 1.68
C GLU A 109 -26.51 -2.18 2.03
N SER A 110 -27.37 -3.12 2.43
CA SER A 110 -28.76 -2.82 2.82
C SER A 110 -28.93 -2.48 4.31
N ALA A 111 -27.87 -2.58 5.10
CA ALA A 111 -27.90 -2.24 6.52
C ALA A 111 -28.12 -0.74 6.75
N SER A 112 -28.92 -0.39 7.76
CA SER A 112 -29.20 0.99 8.18
C SER A 112 -28.08 1.62 9.03
N ASN A 113 -27.04 0.87 9.34
CA ASN A 113 -25.86 1.33 10.07
C ASN A 113 -25.21 2.53 9.38
N GLN A 114 -24.62 3.43 10.18
CA GLN A 114 -23.75 4.46 9.62
C GLN A 114 -22.42 3.81 9.22
N THR A 115 -21.96 4.02 8.00
CA THR A 115 -20.70 3.46 7.48
C THR A 115 -19.70 4.56 7.15
N PHE A 116 -18.41 4.28 7.37
CA PHE A 116 -17.27 5.05 6.87
C PHE A 116 -16.16 4.11 6.38
N GLU A 117 -15.29 4.65 5.54
CA GLU A 117 -14.18 3.93 4.92
C GLU A 117 -12.99 3.82 5.88
N LEU A 118 -12.45 2.62 6.07
CA LEU A 118 -11.13 2.42 6.68
C LEU A 118 -10.03 2.58 5.61
N ALA A 119 -8.77 2.73 6.04
CA ALA A 119 -7.67 2.57 5.11
C ALA A 119 -7.72 1.17 4.48
N TYR A 120 -7.32 1.03 3.21
CA TYR A 120 -7.31 -0.27 2.54
C TYR A 120 -6.48 -1.28 3.35
N ALA A 121 -7.02 -2.47 3.59
CA ALA A 121 -6.46 -3.51 4.47
C ALA A 121 -6.31 -3.06 5.96
N ASP A 122 -7.07 -2.04 6.36
CA ASP A 122 -6.96 -1.36 7.66
C ASP A 122 -5.52 -0.91 7.98
N ALA A 123 -4.81 -0.42 6.97
CA ALA A 123 -3.45 0.07 7.11
C ALA A 123 -3.34 1.19 8.16
N ASP A 124 -2.47 1.02 9.15
CA ASP A 124 -2.28 1.97 10.25
C ASP A 124 -1.72 3.30 9.72
N LEU A 125 -2.55 4.33 9.78
CA LEU A 125 -2.26 5.66 9.28
C LEU A 125 -1.06 6.31 9.99
N THR A 126 -0.94 6.12 11.31
CA THR A 126 0.17 6.68 12.09
C THR A 126 1.48 5.93 11.86
N LEU A 127 1.39 4.62 11.61
CA LEU A 127 2.56 3.83 11.23
C LEU A 127 3.11 4.29 9.87
N GLN A 128 2.25 4.63 8.92
CA GLN A 128 2.63 5.19 7.62
C GLN A 128 3.32 6.54 7.75
N THR A 129 2.70 7.50 8.47
CA THR A 129 3.21 8.87 8.56
C THR A 129 4.52 8.92 9.34
N GLN A 130 4.61 8.25 10.49
CA GLN A 130 5.85 8.16 11.27
C GLN A 130 6.91 7.31 10.56
N GLY A 131 6.51 6.38 9.69
CA GLY A 131 7.38 5.60 8.81
C GLY A 131 7.97 6.40 7.64
N GLY A 132 7.56 7.66 7.46
CA GLY A 132 8.09 8.57 6.44
C GLY A 132 7.17 8.82 5.26
N SER A 133 5.94 8.31 5.26
CA SER A 133 4.95 8.66 4.24
C SER A 133 4.43 10.09 4.47
N PRO A 134 4.45 10.98 3.46
CA PRO A 134 3.99 12.36 3.61
C PRO A 134 2.47 12.49 3.76
N THR A 135 1.73 11.48 3.28
CA THR A 135 0.28 11.35 3.41
C THR A 135 -0.07 9.88 3.58
N PRO A 136 -1.25 9.53 4.14
CA PRO A 136 -1.80 8.19 4.04
C PRO A 136 -1.74 7.64 2.61
N LEU A 137 -1.22 6.42 2.49
CA LEU A 137 -1.12 5.68 1.23
C LEU A 137 -2.50 5.17 0.82
N ARG A 138 -2.72 5.08 -0.49
CA ARG A 138 -3.97 4.58 -1.09
C ARG A 138 -3.66 3.58 -2.20
N PRO A 139 -4.60 2.69 -2.55
CA PRO A 139 -4.55 1.93 -3.79
C PRO A 139 -4.25 2.83 -5.01
N GLU A 140 -3.41 2.36 -5.93
CA GLU A 140 -3.12 3.06 -7.20
C GLU A 140 -4.06 2.60 -8.33
N GLY A 141 -4.41 1.32 -8.33
CA GLY A 141 -5.34 0.71 -9.28
C GLY A 141 -5.49 -0.79 -9.02
N PHE A 142 -6.49 -1.40 -9.67
CA PHE A 142 -6.84 -2.81 -9.55
C PHE A 142 -6.82 -3.54 -10.90
N GLU A 143 -6.48 -2.85 -11.99
CA GLU A 143 -6.55 -3.35 -13.36
C GLU A 143 -5.70 -4.61 -13.55
N PHE A 144 -4.55 -4.68 -12.87
CA PHE A 144 -3.65 -5.85 -12.90
C PHE A 144 -4.29 -7.13 -12.35
N ALA A 145 -5.31 -7.00 -11.48
CA ALA A 145 -5.98 -8.10 -10.80
C ALA A 145 -7.29 -8.52 -11.49
N ILE A 146 -7.73 -7.79 -12.52
CA ILE A 146 -8.96 -8.11 -13.24
C ILE A 146 -8.67 -9.23 -14.24
N ASP A 147 -9.20 -10.42 -13.98
CA ASP A 147 -9.23 -11.50 -14.97
C ASP A 147 -10.50 -11.37 -15.85
N PRO A 148 -10.37 -11.03 -17.15
CA PRO A 148 -11.52 -10.87 -18.04
C PRO A 148 -12.42 -12.11 -18.14
N GLN A 149 -11.90 -13.32 -17.88
CA GLN A 149 -12.70 -14.55 -17.91
C GLN A 149 -13.74 -14.59 -16.77
N LEU A 150 -13.45 -13.94 -15.64
CA LEU A 150 -14.37 -13.86 -14.51
C LEU A 150 -15.54 -12.89 -14.77
N PHE A 151 -15.40 -11.99 -15.73
CA PHE A 151 -16.41 -10.98 -16.09
C PHE A 151 -17.09 -11.25 -17.43
N ALA A 152 -16.74 -12.34 -18.11
CA ALA A 152 -17.44 -12.76 -19.31
C ALA A 152 -18.85 -13.28 -18.96
N ASN A 153 -19.88 -12.67 -19.54
CA ASN A 153 -21.24 -13.19 -19.46
C ASN A 153 -21.26 -14.63 -19.99
N SER A 154 -22.00 -15.54 -19.32
CA SER A 154 -22.23 -16.91 -19.82
C SER A 154 -22.62 -16.89 -21.30
N PRO A 155 -22.13 -17.82 -22.14
CA PRO A 155 -22.43 -17.82 -23.57
C PRO A 155 -23.95 -17.86 -23.75
N ALA A 156 -24.49 -16.85 -24.46
CA ALA A 156 -25.90 -16.79 -24.79
C ALA A 156 -26.32 -18.11 -25.45
N THR A 157 -27.39 -18.73 -24.96
CA THR A 157 -28.05 -19.86 -25.61
C THR A 157 -28.22 -19.53 -27.10
N PRO A 158 -27.72 -20.36 -28.04
CA PRO A 158 -27.78 -20.03 -29.46
C PRO A 158 -29.24 -19.91 -29.88
N THR A 159 -29.67 -18.68 -30.14
CA THR A 159 -30.96 -18.41 -30.79
C THR A 159 -30.81 -18.78 -32.27
N PRO A 160 -31.75 -19.52 -32.89
CA PRO A 160 -31.63 -19.91 -34.28
C PRO A 160 -31.48 -18.70 -35.22
N LEU A 161 -30.51 -18.84 -36.13
CA LEU A 161 -30.01 -17.85 -37.08
C LEU A 161 -31.12 -17.08 -37.84
N ALA A 162 -31.12 -15.74 -37.72
CA ALA A 162 -31.66 -14.85 -38.74
C ALA A 162 -30.50 -14.28 -39.55
N THR A 163 -30.56 -14.42 -40.88
CA THR A 163 -29.53 -13.99 -41.82
C THR A 163 -29.43 -12.45 -41.85
N GLY A 164 -28.50 -11.89 -41.08
CA GLY A 164 -28.15 -10.48 -41.13
C GLY A 164 -26.90 -10.22 -40.28
N SER A 165 -25.83 -9.76 -40.93
CA SER A 165 -24.58 -9.19 -40.37
C SER A 165 -24.07 -9.80 -39.06
N ALA A 166 -22.97 -10.55 -39.13
CA ALA A 166 -22.22 -10.96 -37.95
C ALA A 166 -21.79 -9.73 -37.15
N GLN A 167 -22.52 -9.44 -36.07
CA GLN A 167 -22.12 -8.45 -35.07
C GLN A 167 -21.02 -9.12 -34.25
N GLU A 168 -19.82 -8.53 -34.29
CA GLU A 168 -18.71 -8.94 -33.44
C GLU A 168 -19.22 -8.99 -31.99
N PRO A 169 -19.00 -10.09 -31.25
CA PRO A 169 -19.50 -10.20 -29.88
C PRO A 169 -18.98 -9.00 -29.09
N SER A 170 -19.88 -8.21 -28.51
CA SER A 170 -19.51 -7.10 -27.63
C SER A 170 -18.65 -7.66 -26.51
N GLN A 171 -17.39 -7.25 -26.44
CA GLN A 171 -16.51 -7.64 -25.34
C GLN A 171 -17.17 -7.21 -24.02
N PRO A 172 -17.09 -8.05 -22.96
CA PRO A 172 -17.59 -7.66 -21.65
C PRO A 172 -16.87 -6.38 -21.22
N THR A 173 -17.63 -5.37 -20.78
CA THR A 173 -17.05 -4.17 -20.17
C THR A 173 -16.42 -4.60 -18.85
N LEU A 174 -15.11 -4.42 -18.72
CA LEU A 174 -14.40 -4.69 -17.46
C LEU A 174 -14.62 -3.54 -16.47
N PRO A 175 -14.74 -3.83 -15.16
CA PRO A 175 -14.89 -2.79 -14.17
C PRO A 175 -13.62 -1.94 -14.07
N GLY A 176 -13.78 -0.64 -13.81
CA GLY A 176 -12.65 0.22 -13.45
C GLY A 176 -12.30 0.14 -11.97
N SER A 177 -11.12 0.63 -11.56
CA SER A 177 -10.71 0.70 -10.16
C SER A 177 -11.72 1.40 -9.24
N GLU A 178 -12.35 2.48 -9.71
CA GLU A 178 -13.41 3.17 -8.95
C GLU A 178 -14.64 2.29 -8.72
N GLU A 179 -15.00 1.44 -9.69
CA GLU A 179 -16.13 0.51 -9.58
C GLU A 179 -15.81 -0.64 -8.60
N ILE A 180 -14.57 -1.11 -8.59
CA ILE A 180 -14.10 -2.12 -7.62
C ILE A 180 -14.27 -1.62 -6.18
N LEU A 181 -13.94 -0.36 -5.89
CA LEU A 181 -14.06 0.20 -4.53
C LEU A 181 -15.40 0.91 -4.25
N ALA A 182 -16.26 1.09 -5.25
CA ALA A 182 -17.47 1.89 -5.13
C ALA A 182 -18.35 1.47 -3.93
N TRP A 183 -18.48 2.33 -2.93
CA TRP A 183 -19.35 2.08 -1.79
C TRP A 183 -19.98 3.37 -1.31
N LYS A 184 -21.27 3.33 -0.97
CA LYS A 184 -22.01 4.51 -0.52
C LYS A 184 -21.85 4.70 0.99
N TYR A 185 -20.68 5.17 1.40
CA TYR A 185 -20.45 5.52 2.81
C TYR A 185 -21.38 6.63 3.27
N SER A 186 -21.96 6.48 4.46
CA SER A 186 -22.82 7.51 5.07
C SER A 186 -22.02 8.66 5.71
N LEU A 187 -20.75 8.40 6.01
CA LEU A 187 -19.78 9.29 6.63
C LEU A 187 -18.49 9.22 5.81
N THR A 188 -17.93 10.37 5.47
CA THR A 188 -16.71 10.49 4.64
C THR A 188 -15.58 11.14 5.42
N ASP A 189 -14.35 10.99 4.92
CA ASP A 189 -13.17 11.73 5.37
C ASP A 189 -12.84 11.52 6.86
N ILE A 190 -13.13 10.33 7.39
CA ILE A 190 -12.78 9.89 8.75
C ILE A 190 -11.51 9.04 8.70
N ALA A 191 -10.44 9.52 9.34
CA ALA A 191 -9.26 8.75 9.65
C ALA A 191 -9.45 8.02 10.98
N TRP A 192 -9.11 6.73 11.03
CA TRP A 192 -9.14 5.97 12.28
C TRP A 192 -7.79 5.26 12.48
N PRO A 193 -6.76 6.00 12.92
CA PRO A 193 -5.48 5.39 13.26
C PRO A 193 -5.63 4.41 14.43
N ARG A 194 -4.61 3.57 14.63
CA ARG A 194 -4.55 2.69 15.79
C ARG A 194 -4.66 3.51 17.07
N GLU A 195 -5.30 2.92 18.09
CA GLU A 195 -5.42 3.55 19.39
C GLU A 195 -4.03 3.86 19.97
N ASN A 196 -3.89 5.03 20.59
CA ASN A 196 -2.68 5.46 21.33
C ASN A 196 -1.39 5.36 20.52
N SER A 197 -1.41 5.80 19.26
CA SER A 197 -0.22 5.81 18.40
C SER A 197 0.05 7.11 17.67
N ALA A 198 -0.83 8.12 17.80
CA ALA A 198 -0.66 9.39 17.12
C ALA A 198 0.40 10.25 17.82
N ILE A 199 1.16 10.98 17.00
CA ILE A 199 1.95 12.14 17.41
C ILE A 199 1.44 13.39 16.70
N SER A 200 1.81 14.56 17.22
CA SER A 200 1.38 15.87 16.69
C SER A 200 1.71 16.03 15.19
N GLY A 201 2.82 15.45 14.72
CA GLY A 201 3.22 15.49 13.31
C GLY A 201 2.33 14.68 12.35
N ASP A 202 1.51 13.76 12.85
CA ASP A 202 0.68 12.89 12.01
C ASP A 202 -0.56 13.61 11.46
N LEU A 203 -1.15 14.51 12.24
CA LEU A 203 -2.43 15.15 11.93
C LEU A 203 -2.38 15.97 10.63
N PRO A 204 -1.33 16.79 10.37
CA PRO A 204 -1.20 17.47 9.08
C PRO A 204 -1.05 16.52 7.90
N ALA A 205 -0.33 15.41 8.06
CA ALA A 205 -0.16 14.40 7.00
C ALA A 205 -1.48 13.67 6.70
N ILE A 206 -2.23 13.32 7.75
CA ILE A 206 -3.59 12.76 7.65
C ILE A 206 -4.52 13.75 6.93
N ALA A 207 -4.51 15.03 7.32
CA ALA A 207 -5.32 16.07 6.66
C ALA A 207 -4.94 16.25 5.18
N ALA A 208 -3.65 16.24 4.85
CA ALA A 208 -3.17 16.30 3.47
C ALA A 208 -3.57 15.09 2.63
N GLY A 209 -3.83 13.94 3.28
CA GLY A 209 -4.44 12.76 2.68
C GLY A 209 -5.94 12.89 2.40
N GLY A 210 -6.57 14.04 2.66
CA GLY A 210 -7.98 14.31 2.38
C GLY A 210 -8.94 14.03 3.54
N TYR A 211 -8.44 13.62 4.70
CA TYR A 211 -9.27 13.40 5.89
C TYR A 211 -9.62 14.73 6.57
N SER A 212 -10.86 14.86 7.03
CA SER A 212 -11.35 16.05 7.75
C SER A 212 -11.58 15.78 9.25
N THR A 213 -11.73 14.51 9.61
CA THR A 213 -11.93 14.04 10.98
C THR A 213 -10.96 12.91 11.29
N ALA A 214 -10.41 12.85 12.50
CA ALA A 214 -9.69 11.69 13.03
C ALA A 214 -10.34 11.14 14.29
N ILE A 215 -10.37 9.83 14.46
CA ILE A 215 -10.74 9.16 15.70
C ILE A 215 -9.47 8.94 16.52
N LEU A 216 -9.39 9.55 17.70
CA LEU A 216 -8.27 9.37 18.64
C LEU A 216 -8.80 9.04 20.04
N SER A 217 -8.05 8.26 20.80
CA SER A 217 -8.37 7.95 22.20
C SER A 217 -8.13 9.16 23.11
N SER A 218 -8.89 9.26 24.20
CA SER A 218 -8.70 10.28 25.23
C SER A 218 -7.32 10.23 25.91
N ASP A 219 -6.59 9.11 25.82
CA ASP A 219 -5.20 9.02 26.30
C ASP A 219 -4.19 9.64 25.31
N ASN A 220 -4.60 9.83 24.06
CA ASN A 220 -3.76 10.39 22.98
C ASN A 220 -4.08 11.88 22.73
N VAL A 221 -5.03 12.46 23.48
CA VAL A 221 -5.53 13.83 23.29
C VAL A 221 -5.68 14.53 24.64
N SER A 222 -5.25 15.79 24.70
CA SER A 222 -5.62 16.71 25.78
C SER A 222 -6.66 17.70 25.25
N THR A 223 -7.79 17.85 25.95
CA THR A 223 -8.87 18.78 25.58
C THR A 223 -9.05 19.87 26.63
N ASP A 224 -9.38 21.09 26.21
CA ASP A 224 -9.63 22.23 27.11
C ASP A 224 -10.83 22.00 28.03
N ALA A 225 -11.83 21.24 27.56
CA ALA A 225 -12.92 20.74 28.38
C ALA A 225 -12.75 19.24 28.59
N ALA A 226 -12.52 18.84 29.84
CA ALA A 226 -12.35 17.44 30.20
C ALA A 226 -13.57 16.61 29.78
N GLY A 227 -13.31 15.46 29.13
CA GLY A 227 -14.37 14.56 28.65
C GLY A 227 -15.14 15.04 27.42
N ALA A 228 -14.68 16.11 26.74
CA ALA A 228 -15.28 16.53 25.48
C ALA A 228 -15.15 15.42 24.42
N PRO A 229 -16.25 15.00 23.76
CA PRO A 229 -16.19 13.94 22.75
C PRO A 229 -15.63 14.44 21.41
N THR A 230 -15.48 15.76 21.23
CA THR A 230 -14.93 16.36 20.03
C THR A 230 -13.93 17.47 20.37
N ALA A 231 -12.83 17.49 19.61
CA ALA A 231 -11.79 18.50 19.68
C ALA A 231 -11.42 19.04 18.28
N GLN A 232 -10.78 20.19 18.24
CA GLN A 232 -10.19 20.78 17.05
C GLN A 232 -8.68 20.90 17.29
N ILE A 233 -7.89 20.21 16.48
CA ILE A 233 -6.43 20.10 16.65
C ILE A 233 -5.77 20.24 15.28
N ASP A 234 -4.87 21.22 15.12
CA ASP A 234 -4.12 21.47 13.88
C ASP A 234 -4.98 21.50 12.60
N GLY A 235 -6.18 22.08 12.69
CA GLY A 235 -7.12 22.19 11.57
C GLY A 235 -7.95 20.93 11.28
N LEU A 236 -7.69 19.83 11.98
CA LEU A 236 -8.45 18.58 11.91
C LEU A 236 -9.48 18.49 13.05
N ARG A 237 -10.69 18.01 12.77
CA ARG A 237 -11.63 17.64 13.83
C ARG A 237 -11.20 16.30 14.41
N VAL A 238 -11.13 16.20 15.73
CA VAL A 238 -10.84 14.95 16.42
C VAL A 238 -12.10 14.48 17.14
N LEU A 239 -12.55 13.27 16.83
CA LEU A 239 -13.55 12.55 17.61
C LEU A 239 -12.82 11.74 18.69
N VAL A 240 -13.06 12.08 19.95
CA VAL A 240 -12.32 11.55 21.09
C VAL A 240 -13.05 10.31 21.64
N SER A 241 -12.49 9.12 21.44
CA SER A 241 -13.02 7.91 22.07
C SER A 241 -12.62 7.88 23.54
N ASN A 242 -13.58 7.60 24.42
CA ASN A 242 -13.33 7.50 25.85
C ASN A 242 -12.61 6.17 26.14
N THR A 243 -11.39 6.24 26.65
CA THR A 243 -10.52 5.07 26.84
C THR A 243 -11.11 4.07 27.84
N SER A 244 -11.64 4.53 28.98
CA SER A 244 -12.21 3.64 30.01
C SER A 244 -13.45 2.90 29.49
N VAL A 245 -14.36 3.61 28.81
CA VAL A 245 -15.55 3.02 28.21
C VAL A 245 -15.18 2.06 27.07
N SER A 246 -14.25 2.45 26.20
CA SER A 246 -13.80 1.61 25.07
C SER A 246 -13.09 0.34 25.56
N THR A 247 -12.29 0.43 26.63
CA THR A 247 -11.63 -0.73 27.25
C THR A 247 -12.65 -1.68 27.88
N ALA A 248 -13.62 -1.15 28.64
CA ALA A 248 -14.65 -1.98 29.25
C ALA A 248 -15.59 -2.61 28.20
N LEU A 249 -15.89 -1.88 27.12
CA LEU A 249 -16.66 -2.38 25.99
C LEU A 249 -15.95 -3.57 25.35
N ARG A 250 -14.67 -3.43 25.00
CA ARG A 250 -13.84 -4.53 24.46
C ARG A 250 -13.76 -5.73 25.40
N SER A 251 -13.62 -5.49 26.71
CA SER A 251 -13.61 -6.58 27.69
C SER A 251 -14.92 -7.36 27.68
N ALA A 252 -16.06 -6.70 27.47
CA ALA A 252 -17.36 -7.37 27.38
C ALA A 252 -17.52 -8.13 26.06
N THR A 253 -17.10 -7.54 24.93
CA THR A 253 -17.21 -8.20 23.61
C THR A 253 -16.25 -9.38 23.46
N ASN A 254 -15.11 -9.37 24.16
CA ASN A 254 -14.11 -10.45 24.15
C ASN A 254 -14.32 -11.49 25.26
N ALA A 255 -15.33 -11.34 26.12
CA ALA A 255 -15.59 -12.29 27.19
C ALA A 255 -16.04 -13.65 26.62
N ILE A 256 -15.40 -14.74 27.06
CA ILE A 256 -15.71 -16.11 26.62
C ILE A 256 -16.72 -16.77 27.57
N LEU A 257 -16.55 -16.56 28.88
CA LEU A 257 -17.40 -17.17 29.89
C LEU A 257 -18.52 -16.20 30.33
N PRO A 258 -19.74 -16.70 30.61
CA PRO A 258 -20.85 -15.84 31.06
C PRO A 258 -20.54 -14.99 32.30
N ALA A 259 -19.79 -15.56 33.27
CA ALA A 259 -19.41 -14.83 34.48
C ALA A 259 -18.41 -13.69 34.20
N ASP A 260 -17.51 -13.88 33.24
CA ASP A 260 -16.58 -12.85 32.81
C ASP A 260 -17.33 -11.74 32.06
N TRP A 261 -18.32 -12.12 31.23
CA TRP A 261 -19.20 -11.18 30.55
C TRP A 261 -20.02 -10.34 31.53
N ASP A 262 -20.63 -10.95 32.55
CA ASP A 262 -21.38 -10.25 33.60
C ASP A 262 -20.50 -9.22 34.33
N SER A 263 -19.26 -9.62 34.68
CA SER A 263 -18.28 -8.74 35.32
C SER A 263 -17.84 -7.59 34.40
N ALA A 264 -17.61 -7.88 33.12
CA ALA A 264 -17.24 -6.88 32.12
C ALA A 264 -18.38 -5.89 31.85
N MET A 265 -19.64 -6.35 31.79
CA MET A 265 -20.82 -5.49 31.65
C MET A 265 -21.06 -4.59 32.86
N ALA A 266 -20.78 -5.07 34.07
CA ALA A 266 -20.80 -4.24 35.27
C ALA A 266 -19.73 -3.13 35.20
N THR A 267 -18.52 -3.48 34.75
CA THR A 267 -17.41 -2.54 34.55
C THR A 267 -17.73 -1.51 33.46
N LEU A 268 -18.34 -1.93 32.36
CA LEU A 268 -18.79 -1.06 31.27
C LEU A 268 -19.86 -0.07 31.76
N SER A 269 -20.86 -0.56 32.49
CA SER A 269 -21.91 0.30 33.05
C SER A 269 -21.34 1.34 34.02
N GLY A 270 -20.38 0.94 34.87
CA GLY A 270 -19.66 1.87 35.76
C GLY A 270 -18.84 2.91 34.97
N SER A 271 -18.09 2.47 33.96
CA SER A 271 -17.27 3.35 33.13
C SER A 271 -18.11 4.39 32.37
N VAL A 272 -19.29 3.99 31.88
CA VAL A 272 -20.23 4.90 31.22
C VAL A 272 -20.81 5.92 32.22
N ALA A 273 -21.16 5.48 33.43
CA ALA A 273 -21.64 6.37 34.48
C ALA A 273 -20.57 7.39 34.92
N ASP A 274 -19.32 6.95 35.07
CA ASP A 274 -18.19 7.78 35.49
C ASP A 274 -17.80 8.83 34.45
N ALA A 275 -18.02 8.53 33.16
CA ALA A 275 -17.80 9.48 32.07
C ALA A 275 -18.78 10.67 32.06
N GLY A 276 -19.86 10.61 32.83
CA GLY A 276 -20.78 11.73 33.08
C GLY A 276 -21.95 11.86 32.10
N SER A 277 -22.74 12.93 32.24
CA SER A 277 -24.04 13.13 31.58
C SER A 277 -23.97 13.66 30.13
N GLY A 278 -22.87 13.39 29.41
CA GLY A 278 -22.59 13.90 28.07
C GLY A 278 -22.85 12.90 26.94
N ALA A 279 -22.55 13.32 25.72
CA ALA A 279 -22.33 12.39 24.62
C ALA A 279 -20.95 11.74 24.80
N ILE A 280 -20.92 10.41 24.84
CA ILE A 280 -19.72 9.58 24.93
C ILE A 280 -19.55 8.87 23.61
N PHE A 281 -18.30 8.77 23.16
CA PHE A 281 -17.92 7.94 22.04
C PHE A 281 -17.04 6.80 22.53
N ALA A 282 -17.36 5.57 22.12
CA ALA A 282 -16.57 4.39 22.40
C ALA A 282 -16.25 3.64 21.11
N THR A 283 -15.15 2.90 21.13
CA THR A 283 -14.66 2.16 19.98
C THR A 283 -14.33 0.73 20.36
N LEU A 284 -14.59 -0.21 19.44
CA LEU A 284 -13.87 -1.47 19.44
C LEU A 284 -12.50 -1.28 18.78
N ASP A 285 -11.51 -2.05 19.23
CA ASP A 285 -10.21 -2.08 18.60
C ASP A 285 -10.21 -3.06 17.42
N ARG A 286 -9.05 -3.19 16.79
CA ARG A 286 -8.75 -4.11 15.69
C ARG A 286 -8.37 -5.49 16.25
N THR A 287 -9.11 -5.95 17.26
CA THR A 287 -8.94 -7.28 17.83
C THR A 287 -10.15 -8.10 17.43
N LEU A 288 -9.95 -9.10 16.60
CA LEU A 288 -11.01 -9.99 16.17
C LEU A 288 -11.57 -10.79 17.35
N THR A 289 -12.87 -10.69 17.57
CA THR A 289 -13.57 -11.49 18.58
C THR A 289 -13.65 -12.94 18.14
N ALA A 290 -13.22 -13.89 18.99
CA ALA A 290 -13.24 -15.32 18.68
C ALA A 290 -14.66 -15.90 18.47
N ASP A 291 -15.69 -15.22 18.97
CA ASP A 291 -17.11 -15.56 18.86
C ASP A 291 -17.93 -14.25 18.83
N GLY A 292 -18.74 -14.03 17.79
CA GLY A 292 -19.60 -12.85 17.67
C GLY A 292 -20.76 -12.79 18.68
N SER A 293 -21.00 -13.86 19.44
CA SER A 293 -22.09 -13.95 20.42
C SER A 293 -21.96 -12.92 21.55
N SER A 294 -20.75 -12.72 22.08
CA SER A 294 -20.50 -11.74 23.14
C SER A 294 -20.64 -10.31 22.64
N LEU A 295 -20.29 -10.02 21.38
CA LEU A 295 -20.59 -8.75 20.74
C LEU A 295 -22.11 -8.52 20.67
N ALA A 296 -22.86 -9.48 20.14
CA ALA A 296 -24.32 -9.38 20.02
C ALA A 296 -25.00 -9.17 21.38
N ASN A 297 -24.60 -9.95 22.39
CA ASN A 297 -25.11 -9.86 23.75
C ASN A 297 -24.81 -8.48 24.38
N THR A 298 -23.59 -7.98 24.19
CA THR A 298 -23.16 -6.67 24.70
C THR A 298 -23.99 -5.53 24.08
N ILE A 299 -24.15 -5.52 22.75
CA ILE A 299 -24.95 -4.50 22.08
C ILE A 299 -26.43 -4.60 22.48
N ALA A 300 -26.98 -5.81 22.64
CA ALA A 300 -28.36 -6.00 23.10
C ALA A 300 -28.56 -5.49 24.54
N ALA A 301 -27.62 -5.76 25.44
CA ALA A 301 -27.65 -5.29 26.81
C ALA A 301 -27.58 -3.76 26.89
N LEU A 302 -26.71 -3.11 26.10
CA LEU A 302 -26.64 -1.65 26.01
C LEU A 302 -27.92 -1.03 25.44
N THR A 303 -28.53 -1.65 24.44
CA THR A 303 -29.79 -1.19 23.83
C THR A 303 -30.96 -1.21 24.81
N THR A 304 -30.97 -2.17 25.74
CA THR A 304 -32.06 -2.36 26.72
C THR A 304 -31.80 -1.66 28.05
N ASN A 305 -30.63 -1.01 28.20
CA ASN A 305 -30.27 -0.33 29.43
C ASN A 305 -31.05 0.99 29.59
N PRO A 306 -31.77 1.22 30.70
CA PRO A 306 -32.58 2.43 30.88
C PRO A 306 -31.77 3.71 31.07
N THR A 307 -30.48 3.63 31.41
CA THR A 307 -29.62 4.81 31.65
C THR A 307 -28.75 5.16 30.45
N ILE A 308 -28.70 4.29 29.44
CA ILE A 308 -27.89 4.46 28.23
C ILE A 308 -28.80 4.54 27.02
N GLN A 309 -28.61 5.58 26.21
CA GLN A 309 -29.21 5.68 24.88
C GLN A 309 -28.11 5.53 23.84
N LEU A 310 -28.17 4.46 23.05
CA LEU A 310 -27.33 4.37 21.85
C LEU A 310 -27.76 5.44 20.85
N VAL A 311 -26.79 6.18 20.32
CA VAL A 311 -27.02 7.28 19.37
C VAL A 311 -26.15 7.13 18.12
N PRO A 312 -26.62 7.58 16.95
CA PRO A 312 -25.80 7.60 15.74
C PRO A 312 -24.52 8.43 15.93
N LEU A 313 -23.42 8.02 15.32
CA LEU A 313 -22.13 8.71 15.37
C LEU A 313 -22.24 10.18 14.92
N THR A 314 -23.11 10.46 13.94
CA THR A 314 -23.46 11.83 13.52
C THR A 314 -23.92 12.75 14.64
N GLN A 315 -24.59 12.21 15.68
CA GLN A 315 -25.02 13.02 16.82
C GLN A 315 -23.83 13.49 17.67
N VAL A 316 -22.80 12.67 17.80
CA VAL A 316 -21.57 13.04 18.51
C VAL A 316 -20.71 13.97 17.67
N LEU A 317 -20.60 13.72 16.36
CA LEU A 317 -19.91 14.61 15.41
C LEU A 317 -20.52 16.01 15.34
N ALA A 318 -21.82 16.15 15.63
CA ALA A 318 -22.51 17.44 15.69
C ALA A 318 -22.21 18.24 16.97
N VAL A 319 -21.57 17.63 17.98
CA VAL A 319 -21.12 18.35 19.18
C VAL A 319 -20.00 19.32 18.79
N GLY A 320 -20.18 20.60 19.14
CA GLY A 320 -19.19 21.64 18.84
C GLY A 320 -17.82 21.31 19.43
N PRO A 321 -16.75 21.30 18.62
CA PRO A 321 -15.44 20.88 19.09
C PRO A 321 -14.85 21.89 20.07
N THR A 322 -14.13 21.37 21.05
CA THR A 322 -13.30 22.16 21.97
C THR A 322 -11.88 22.26 21.42
N SER A 323 -11.05 23.19 21.90
CA SER A 323 -9.64 23.17 21.50
C SER A 323 -8.89 22.06 22.25
N GLY A 324 -7.82 21.56 21.66
CA GLY A 324 -6.99 20.53 22.28
C GLY A 324 -5.64 20.37 21.59
N SER A 325 -4.86 19.42 22.08
CA SER A 325 -3.56 19.02 21.52
C SER A 325 -3.40 17.51 21.55
N VAL A 326 -2.54 16.97 20.69
CA VAL A 326 -2.14 15.56 20.77
C VAL A 326 -1.21 15.36 21.97
N ILE A 327 -1.37 14.23 22.66
CA ILE A 327 -0.39 13.70 23.60
C ILE A 327 0.40 12.67 22.83
N ASP A 328 1.64 12.98 22.46
CA ASP A 328 2.45 12.14 21.57
C ASP A 328 2.66 10.73 22.16
N GLN A 329 2.23 9.72 21.41
CA GLN A 329 2.44 8.30 21.69
C GLN A 329 3.14 7.67 20.48
N PRO A 330 4.48 7.82 20.34
CA PRO A 330 5.18 7.35 19.16
C PRO A 330 5.13 5.83 19.02
N GLN A 331 5.06 5.36 17.78
CA GLN A 331 5.18 3.95 17.44
C GLN A 331 6.59 3.42 17.78
N ALA A 332 6.72 2.10 17.93
CA ALA A 332 7.99 1.47 18.27
C ALA A 332 9.06 1.70 17.18
N ALA A 333 10.26 2.12 17.58
CA ALA A 333 11.31 2.58 16.66
C ALA A 333 11.81 1.49 15.69
N ASP A 334 11.85 0.24 16.13
CA ASP A 334 12.18 -0.92 15.31
C ASP A 334 11.11 -1.18 14.23
N ARG A 335 9.84 -1.08 14.59
CA ARG A 335 8.71 -1.15 13.65
C ARG A 335 8.78 -0.03 12.63
N LEU A 336 9.04 1.20 13.08
CA LEU A 336 9.21 2.38 12.20
C LEU A 336 10.39 2.21 11.24
N SER A 337 11.52 1.66 11.70
CA SER A 337 12.67 1.41 10.84
C SER A 337 12.34 0.44 9.70
N ARG A 338 11.61 -0.65 9.98
CA ARG A 338 11.20 -1.64 8.96
C ARG A 338 10.18 -1.06 8.00
N VAL A 339 9.19 -0.32 8.49
CA VAL A 339 8.21 0.37 7.65
C VAL A 339 8.87 1.41 6.74
N GLY A 340 9.80 2.19 7.26
CA GLY A 340 10.58 3.13 6.46
C GLY A 340 11.38 2.43 5.35
N GLN A 341 11.93 1.23 5.61
CA GLN A 341 12.58 0.42 4.57
C GLN A 341 11.59 -0.07 3.52
N MET A 342 10.40 -0.55 3.91
CA MET A 342 9.37 -0.98 2.96
C MET A 342 8.87 0.19 2.08
N ILE A 343 8.61 1.37 2.65
CA ILE A 343 8.21 2.56 1.90
C ILE A 343 9.31 3.00 0.92
N GLN A 344 10.58 2.98 1.35
CA GLN A 344 11.71 3.29 0.45
C GLN A 344 11.86 2.24 -0.66
N ALA A 345 11.66 0.97 -0.35
CA ALA A 345 11.71 -0.12 -1.31
C ALA A 345 10.62 0.06 -2.39
N GLU A 346 9.38 0.32 -1.99
CA GLU A 346 8.25 0.58 -2.90
C GLU A 346 8.47 1.86 -3.74
N SER A 347 9.04 2.92 -3.14
CA SER A 347 9.43 4.12 -3.88
C SER A 347 10.49 3.84 -4.95
N ALA A 348 11.45 2.97 -4.65
CA ALA A 348 12.46 2.53 -5.62
C ALA A 348 11.86 1.65 -6.74
N GLU A 349 10.87 0.81 -6.42
CA GLU A 349 10.11 0.04 -7.42
C GLU A 349 9.36 0.96 -8.37
N ARG A 350 8.74 2.03 -7.88
CA ARG A 350 8.06 3.02 -8.74
C ARG A 350 9.02 3.75 -9.66
N ALA A 351 10.22 4.09 -9.18
CA ALA A 351 11.26 4.65 -10.03
C ALA A 351 11.66 3.64 -11.13
N PHE A 352 11.89 2.38 -10.75
CA PHE A 352 12.21 1.29 -11.66
C PHE A 352 11.11 1.04 -12.70
N ALA A 353 9.84 1.07 -12.31
CA ALA A 353 8.68 0.81 -13.18
C ALA A 353 8.57 1.77 -14.38
N SER A 354 9.31 2.88 -14.39
CA SER A 354 9.48 3.76 -15.55
C SER A 354 10.14 3.11 -16.77
N VAL A 355 10.61 1.86 -16.66
CA VAL A 355 10.98 1.03 -17.82
C VAL A 355 9.78 0.55 -18.62
N SER A 356 8.58 0.49 -18.04
CA SER A 356 7.35 0.06 -18.71
C SER A 356 6.55 1.24 -19.25
N SER A 357 5.81 1.04 -20.35
CA SER A 357 4.79 1.98 -20.80
C SER A 357 3.56 2.02 -19.88
N ASP A 358 3.36 0.95 -19.10
CA ASP A 358 2.36 0.87 -18.03
C ASP A 358 3.07 0.54 -16.70
N PRO A 359 3.52 1.57 -15.96
CA PRO A 359 4.16 1.38 -14.65
C PRO A 359 3.21 0.82 -13.59
N ALA A 360 1.90 1.12 -13.68
CA ALA A 360 0.92 0.71 -12.68
C ALA A 360 0.71 -0.82 -12.69
N ALA A 361 0.83 -1.47 -13.85
CA ALA A 361 0.84 -2.92 -13.95
C ALA A 361 1.99 -3.60 -13.17
N ILE A 362 3.03 -2.85 -12.80
CA ILE A 362 4.15 -3.32 -11.95
C ILE A 362 3.93 -2.92 -10.48
N THR A 363 3.51 -1.68 -10.21
CA THR A 363 3.51 -1.15 -8.83
C THR A 363 2.21 -1.34 -8.08
N SER A 364 1.06 -1.47 -8.75
CA SER A 364 -0.24 -1.50 -8.07
C SER A 364 -0.36 -2.66 -7.10
N ASN A 365 0.07 -3.88 -7.47
CA ASN A 365 0.07 -5.02 -6.55
C ASN A 365 0.97 -4.76 -5.33
N ARG A 366 2.19 -4.26 -5.58
CA ARG A 366 3.17 -3.95 -4.53
C ARG A 366 2.64 -2.91 -3.54
N ARG A 367 1.89 -1.92 -4.02
CA ARG A 367 1.20 -0.95 -3.15
C ARG A 367 0.16 -1.62 -2.26
N LEU A 368 -0.63 -2.56 -2.78
CA LEU A 368 -1.66 -3.25 -1.99
C LEU A 368 -1.04 -4.20 -0.95
N GLU A 369 0.01 -4.92 -1.31
CA GLU A 369 0.79 -5.75 -0.36
C GLU A 369 1.42 -4.90 0.75
N LEU A 370 1.99 -3.74 0.41
CA LEU A 370 2.47 -2.79 1.42
C LEU A 370 1.34 -2.36 2.36
N LEU A 371 0.17 -2.01 1.84
CA LEU A 371 -0.98 -1.63 2.68
C LEU A 371 -1.43 -2.78 3.60
N ALA A 372 -1.44 -4.02 3.12
CA ALA A 372 -1.76 -5.20 3.92
C ALA A 372 -0.73 -5.43 5.05
N LEU A 373 0.56 -5.28 4.76
CA LEU A 373 1.63 -5.34 5.77
C LEU A 373 1.60 -4.20 6.78
N LEU A 374 0.95 -3.09 6.45
CA LEU A 374 0.76 -1.96 7.37
C LEU A 374 -0.52 -2.07 8.20
N SER A 375 -1.31 -3.13 8.04
CA SER A 375 -2.54 -3.36 8.80
C SER A 375 -2.33 -3.23 10.32
N ALA A 376 -3.31 -2.61 11.00
CA ALA A 376 -3.30 -2.49 12.45
C ALA A 376 -3.40 -3.85 13.17
N GLU A 377 -3.97 -4.88 12.51
CA GLU A 377 -4.14 -6.25 13.02
C GLU A 377 -2.81 -6.93 13.37
N TRP A 378 -1.73 -6.65 12.61
CA TRP A 378 -0.37 -7.16 12.87
C TRP A 378 0.20 -6.76 14.24
N HIS A 379 -0.44 -5.82 14.96
CA HIS A 379 -0.01 -5.48 16.31
C HIS A 379 -0.13 -6.65 17.29
N THR A 380 -1.05 -7.58 17.06
CA THR A 380 -1.24 -8.76 17.91
C THR A 380 -0.35 -9.94 17.49
N ASP A 381 0.11 -9.95 16.24
CA ASP A 381 1.00 -10.97 15.66
C ASP A 381 2.42 -10.42 15.43
N LEU A 382 3.13 -10.22 16.54
CA LEU A 382 4.47 -9.62 16.52
C LEU A 382 5.58 -10.60 16.10
N ALA A 383 5.28 -11.89 16.01
CA ALA A 383 6.28 -12.91 15.67
C ALA A 383 6.47 -13.03 14.16
N ASP A 384 5.38 -12.99 13.40
CA ASP A 384 5.39 -13.30 11.97
C ASP A 384 5.56 -12.03 11.11
N TRP A 385 5.08 -10.87 11.60
CA TRP A 385 5.18 -9.60 10.87
C TRP A 385 6.60 -9.23 10.41
N PRO A 386 7.67 -9.35 11.24
CA PRO A 386 9.02 -9.01 10.79
C PRO A 386 9.49 -9.85 9.59
N ALA A 387 9.13 -11.13 9.54
CA ALA A 387 9.49 -12.02 8.44
C ALA A 387 8.75 -11.63 7.15
N ALA A 388 7.46 -11.28 7.25
CA ALA A 388 6.67 -10.79 6.12
C ALA A 388 7.22 -9.46 5.57
N ALA A 389 7.59 -8.52 6.46
CA ALA A 389 8.21 -7.25 6.08
C ALA A 389 9.59 -7.45 5.38
N ASP A 390 10.40 -8.39 5.88
CA ASP A 390 11.68 -8.75 5.25
C ASP A 390 11.47 -9.44 3.88
N GLY A 391 10.42 -10.26 3.76
CA GLY A 391 9.96 -10.84 2.50
C GLY A 391 9.64 -9.76 1.46
N PHE A 392 8.83 -8.78 1.82
CA PHE A 392 8.47 -7.65 0.94
C PHE A 392 9.71 -6.90 0.42
N THR A 393 10.67 -6.58 1.28
CA THR A 393 11.90 -5.89 0.85
C THR A 393 12.81 -6.77 -0.01
N THR A 394 12.82 -8.08 0.21
CA THR A 394 13.55 -9.05 -0.62
C THR A 394 12.95 -9.15 -2.02
N GLU A 395 11.63 -9.24 -2.11
CA GLU A 395 10.90 -9.23 -3.38
C GLU A 395 11.10 -7.91 -4.13
N SER A 396 11.17 -6.79 -3.42
CA SER A 396 11.53 -5.50 -4.02
C SER A 396 12.87 -5.52 -4.75
N ILE A 397 13.89 -6.13 -4.11
CA ILE A 397 15.21 -6.29 -4.71
C ILE A 397 15.13 -7.21 -5.93
N ALA A 398 14.38 -8.31 -5.85
CA ALA A 398 14.19 -9.23 -6.96
C ALA A 398 13.49 -8.54 -8.16
N LEU A 399 12.41 -7.80 -7.90
CA LEU A 399 11.66 -7.05 -8.90
C LEU A 399 12.53 -6.03 -9.62
N ARG A 400 13.30 -5.23 -8.88
CA ARG A 400 14.20 -4.21 -9.47
C ARG A 400 15.39 -4.81 -10.22
N ASN A 401 15.71 -6.09 -9.99
CA ASN A 401 16.73 -6.84 -10.73
C ASN A 401 16.14 -7.67 -11.89
N ALA A 402 14.82 -7.64 -12.11
CA ALA A 402 14.17 -8.39 -13.17
C ALA A 402 14.63 -7.94 -14.57
N VAL A 403 15.04 -6.67 -14.72
CA VAL A 403 15.67 -6.17 -15.95
C VAL A 403 17.16 -5.98 -15.73
N HIS A 404 17.99 -6.76 -16.41
CA HIS A 404 19.44 -6.73 -16.22
C HIS A 404 20.21 -7.11 -17.48
N VAL A 405 21.46 -6.66 -17.57
CA VAL A 405 22.38 -7.07 -18.65
C VAL A 405 22.82 -8.51 -18.41
N VAL A 406 22.74 -9.34 -19.44
CA VAL A 406 23.25 -10.71 -19.39
C VAL A 406 24.79 -10.66 -19.50
N ALA A 407 25.48 -11.20 -18.49
CA ALA A 407 26.94 -11.23 -18.49
C ALA A 407 27.47 -11.95 -19.74
N SER A 408 28.17 -11.20 -20.59
CA SER A 408 28.78 -11.73 -21.82
C SER A 408 30.21 -12.21 -21.52
N SER A 409 30.59 -13.40 -21.99
CA SER A 409 31.98 -13.88 -21.95
C SER A 409 32.89 -13.03 -22.84
N ASN A 410 34.20 -13.00 -22.54
CA ASN A 410 35.24 -12.23 -23.25
C ASN A 410 35.00 -12.14 -24.77
N PHE A 411 34.83 -10.92 -25.28
CA PHE A 411 34.55 -10.67 -26.69
C PHE A 411 35.84 -10.27 -27.44
N LEU A 412 36.11 -10.93 -28.58
CA LEU A 412 37.18 -10.55 -29.50
C LEU A 412 36.61 -9.62 -30.56
N LEU A 413 37.01 -8.35 -30.53
CA LEU A 413 36.66 -7.38 -31.55
C LEU A 413 37.70 -7.44 -32.69
N VAL A 414 37.32 -8.02 -33.82
CA VAL A 414 38.13 -8.04 -35.04
C VAL A 414 37.73 -6.85 -35.92
N ALA A 415 38.72 -6.07 -36.35
CA ALA A 415 38.49 -4.86 -37.13
C ALA A 415 38.13 -5.18 -38.59
N ASP A 416 36.85 -5.40 -38.85
CA ASP A 416 36.21 -5.33 -40.17
C ASP A 416 35.36 -4.04 -40.31
N ASN A 417 34.73 -3.82 -41.46
CA ASN A 417 34.03 -2.58 -41.81
C ASN A 417 32.83 -2.22 -40.89
N ASP A 418 32.35 -3.15 -40.07
CA ASP A 418 31.20 -2.98 -39.18
C ASP A 418 31.52 -3.56 -37.78
N GLN A 419 32.10 -2.75 -36.90
CA GLN A 419 32.47 -3.14 -35.53
C GLN A 419 31.32 -2.82 -34.55
N TYR A 420 30.70 -3.86 -34.00
CA TYR A 420 29.65 -3.73 -32.99
C TYR A 420 29.99 -4.49 -31.71
N LEU A 421 29.70 -3.88 -30.57
CA LEU A 421 29.70 -4.55 -29.27
C LEU A 421 28.28 -5.08 -28.98
N PRO A 422 28.07 -6.41 -28.99
CA PRO A 422 26.76 -7.00 -28.69
C PRO A 422 26.48 -6.94 -27.19
N ILE A 423 25.38 -6.29 -26.80
CA ILE A 423 24.87 -6.27 -25.43
C ILE A 423 23.51 -6.95 -25.40
N THR A 424 23.37 -8.01 -24.60
CA THR A 424 22.09 -8.69 -24.38
C THR A 424 21.50 -8.25 -23.05
N VAL A 425 20.21 -7.91 -23.04
CA VAL A 425 19.46 -7.53 -21.85
C VAL A 425 18.29 -8.50 -21.69
N ASP A 426 18.10 -8.98 -20.47
CA ASP A 426 17.00 -9.84 -20.06
C ASP A 426 15.92 -9.00 -19.37
N ASN A 427 14.67 -9.29 -19.71
CA ASN A 427 13.49 -8.71 -19.08
C ASN A 427 12.64 -9.84 -18.46
N GLY A 428 12.80 -10.06 -17.17
CA GLY A 428 12.00 -11.00 -16.38
C GLY A 428 10.62 -10.48 -15.96
N LEU A 429 10.23 -9.26 -16.35
CA LEU A 429 8.90 -8.72 -16.03
C LEU A 429 7.82 -9.35 -16.91
N ASN A 430 6.57 -9.33 -16.41
CA ASN A 430 5.37 -9.65 -17.20
C ASN A 430 4.93 -8.50 -18.12
N GLN A 431 5.62 -7.36 -18.08
CA GLN A 431 5.42 -6.20 -18.95
C GLN A 431 6.60 -6.04 -19.92
N ALA A 432 6.34 -5.45 -21.08
CA ALA A 432 7.41 -5.01 -21.97
C ALA A 432 8.22 -3.89 -21.30
N ALA A 433 9.53 -3.88 -21.54
CA ALA A 433 10.46 -2.91 -20.96
C ALA A 433 11.22 -2.16 -22.06
N THR A 434 11.36 -0.84 -21.89
CA THR A 434 12.20 0.03 -22.70
C THR A 434 13.36 0.55 -21.85
N VAL A 435 14.58 0.21 -22.26
CA VAL A 435 15.82 0.66 -21.61
C VAL A 435 16.73 1.39 -22.60
N TYR A 436 17.64 2.17 -22.05
CA TYR A 436 18.69 2.87 -22.78
C TYR A 436 20.03 2.42 -22.26
N ILE A 437 20.80 1.80 -23.15
CA ILE A 437 22.11 1.22 -22.86
C ILE A 437 23.15 2.32 -23.05
N THR A 438 23.91 2.58 -22.00
CA THR A 438 25.08 3.45 -22.07
C THR A 438 26.35 2.65 -21.86
N VAL A 439 27.29 2.80 -22.79
CA VAL A 439 28.57 2.10 -22.79
C VAL A 439 29.68 3.12 -22.61
N ARG A 440 30.57 2.88 -21.65
CA ARG A 440 31.73 3.75 -21.38
C ARG A 440 33.01 2.93 -21.40
N SER A 441 34.01 3.43 -22.12
CA SER A 441 35.38 2.95 -22.09
C SER A 441 36.25 3.97 -21.36
N LEU A 442 37.10 3.51 -20.44
CA LEU A 442 38.13 4.36 -19.81
C LEU A 442 39.44 4.40 -20.63
N SER A 443 39.50 3.67 -21.74
CA SER A 443 40.69 3.53 -22.57
C SER A 443 40.52 4.25 -23.92
N PRO A 444 41.54 5.00 -24.40
CA PRO A 444 41.53 5.61 -25.72
C PRO A 444 41.67 4.58 -26.85
N LEU A 445 41.79 3.28 -26.55
CA LEU A 445 41.91 2.21 -27.54
C LEU A 445 40.58 1.87 -28.22
N LEU A 446 39.45 2.24 -27.63
CA LEU A 446 38.11 1.97 -28.12
C LEU A 446 37.27 3.25 -28.11
N ALA A 447 36.88 3.73 -29.28
CA ALA A 447 35.91 4.82 -29.42
C ALA A 447 34.49 4.25 -29.54
N ILE A 448 33.51 4.94 -28.95
CA ILE A 448 32.10 4.56 -28.94
C ILE A 448 31.34 5.70 -29.62
N ASP A 449 30.64 5.42 -30.71
CA ASP A 449 30.02 6.47 -31.53
C ASP A 449 28.68 6.93 -30.96
N ASP A 450 27.82 5.97 -30.63
CA ASP A 450 26.56 6.21 -29.94
C ASP A 450 26.62 5.62 -28.53
N SER A 451 26.78 6.52 -27.56
CA SER A 451 26.84 6.15 -26.16
C SER A 451 25.47 5.89 -25.55
N ARG A 452 24.35 6.05 -26.27
CA ARG A 452 23.00 5.83 -25.72
C ARG A 452 22.05 5.17 -26.73
N VAL A 453 21.99 3.85 -26.68
CA VAL A 453 21.15 3.04 -27.58
C VAL A 453 19.86 2.61 -26.90
N ARG A 454 18.70 2.90 -27.51
CA ARG A 454 17.39 2.42 -27.05
C ARG A 454 17.22 0.94 -27.38
N LEU A 455 16.69 0.18 -26.42
CA LEU A 455 16.32 -1.22 -26.59
C LEU A 455 14.92 -1.45 -26.00
N ASP A 456 14.00 -1.94 -26.83
CA ASP A 456 12.69 -2.42 -26.40
C ASP A 456 12.76 -3.95 -26.26
N ILE A 457 12.22 -4.47 -25.15
CA ILE A 457 12.30 -5.88 -24.76
C ILE A 457 10.89 -6.34 -24.41
N ASP A 458 10.41 -7.39 -25.07
CA ASP A 458 9.09 -7.96 -24.75
C ASP A 458 9.07 -8.55 -23.33
N ALA A 459 7.87 -8.77 -22.80
CA ALA A 459 7.67 -9.40 -21.49
C ALA A 459 8.30 -10.81 -21.45
N GLY A 460 9.03 -11.13 -20.39
CA GLY A 460 9.68 -12.43 -20.18
C GLY A 460 10.71 -12.80 -21.25
N ALA A 461 11.26 -11.83 -21.98
CA ALA A 461 12.11 -12.06 -23.14
C ALA A 461 13.51 -11.43 -23.00
N GLN A 462 14.39 -11.79 -23.92
CA GLN A 462 15.71 -11.17 -24.09
C GLN A 462 15.77 -10.41 -25.40
N ALA A 463 16.47 -9.28 -25.40
CA ALA A 463 16.77 -8.54 -26.61
C ALA A 463 18.24 -8.16 -26.68
N LYS A 464 18.72 -7.94 -27.90
CA LYS A 464 20.12 -7.67 -28.19
C LYS A 464 20.29 -6.32 -28.86
N ALA A 465 21.14 -5.48 -28.32
CA ALA A 465 21.60 -4.24 -28.93
C ALA A 465 23.01 -4.41 -29.50
N ASN A 466 23.23 -3.83 -30.68
CA ASN A 466 24.56 -3.77 -31.30
C ASN A 466 25.08 -2.34 -31.18
N ILE A 467 26.05 -2.12 -30.29
CA ILE A 467 26.60 -0.78 -30.02
C ILE A 467 27.74 -0.50 -31.01
N PRO A 468 27.65 0.55 -31.85
CA PRO A 468 28.71 0.88 -32.80
C PRO A 468 29.98 1.33 -32.06
N VAL A 469 31.10 0.69 -32.37
CA VAL A 469 32.41 0.95 -31.75
C VAL A 469 33.52 0.97 -32.79
N HIS A 470 34.62 1.66 -32.48
CA HIS A 470 35.80 1.71 -33.31
C HIS A 470 37.07 1.40 -32.52
N SER A 471 37.76 0.33 -32.95
CA SER A 471 39.13 0.01 -32.52
C SER A 471 40.13 1.05 -33.04
N LEU A 472 40.79 1.75 -32.11
CA LEU A 472 41.90 2.65 -32.44
C LEU A 472 43.25 1.96 -32.35
N SER A 473 43.43 1.00 -31.43
CA SER A 473 44.67 0.24 -31.29
C SER A 473 44.51 -1.12 -30.61
N ASN A 474 45.48 -2.01 -30.81
CA ASN A 474 45.52 -3.32 -30.17
C ASN A 474 45.57 -3.20 -28.65
N GLY A 475 44.79 -4.02 -27.95
CA GLY A 475 44.89 -4.15 -26.51
C GLY A 475 43.60 -4.63 -25.84
N VAL A 476 43.68 -4.76 -24.53
CA VAL A 476 42.56 -5.15 -23.67
C VAL A 476 41.93 -3.89 -23.08
N VAL A 477 40.61 -3.77 -23.16
CA VAL A 477 39.85 -2.61 -22.69
C VAL A 477 38.71 -3.06 -21.79
N ASP A 478 38.61 -2.46 -20.60
CA ASP A 478 37.44 -2.61 -19.74
C ASP A 478 36.33 -1.65 -20.19
N VAL A 479 35.16 -2.23 -20.43
CA VAL A 479 33.96 -1.50 -20.84
C VAL A 479 32.90 -1.63 -19.76
N THR A 480 32.39 -0.50 -19.27
CA THR A 480 31.27 -0.47 -18.32
C THR A 480 29.97 -0.21 -19.06
N VAL A 481 29.00 -1.09 -18.83
CA VAL A 481 27.65 -1.02 -19.39
C VAL A 481 26.66 -0.67 -18.27
N THR A 482 25.86 0.36 -18.50
CA THR A 482 24.81 0.82 -17.59
C THR A 482 23.48 0.89 -18.34
N LEU A 483 22.39 0.51 -17.67
CA LEU A 483 21.04 0.65 -18.19
C LEU A 483 20.33 1.83 -17.51
N THR A 484 19.53 2.56 -18.28
CA THR A 484 18.65 3.61 -17.76
C THR A 484 17.25 3.49 -18.35
N SER A 485 16.21 3.90 -17.62
CA SER A 485 14.85 4.01 -18.14
C SER A 485 14.71 5.21 -19.09
N GLY A 486 13.52 5.37 -19.69
CA GLY A 486 13.17 6.57 -20.46
C GLY A 486 13.21 7.87 -19.67
N THR A 487 12.99 7.80 -18.35
CA THR A 487 13.04 8.96 -17.45
C THR A 487 14.43 9.19 -16.84
N GLY A 488 15.40 8.33 -17.15
CA GLY A 488 16.79 8.44 -16.67
C GLY A 488 17.06 7.75 -15.34
N VAL A 489 16.14 6.92 -14.84
CA VAL A 489 16.38 6.08 -13.65
C VAL A 489 17.38 4.98 -14.00
N GLU A 490 18.42 4.78 -13.19
CA GLU A 490 19.38 3.70 -13.39
C GLU A 490 18.73 2.34 -13.09
N ILE A 491 18.98 1.36 -13.96
CA ILE A 491 18.36 0.03 -13.91
C ILE A 491 19.44 -1.03 -13.70
N GLY A 492 19.26 -1.85 -12.66
CA GLY A 492 20.22 -2.89 -12.27
C GLY A 492 21.60 -2.35 -11.88
N ALA A 493 22.53 -3.26 -11.64
CA ALA A 493 23.92 -2.92 -11.37
C ALA A 493 24.72 -2.76 -12.69
N PRO A 494 25.67 -1.80 -12.77
CA PRO A 494 26.60 -1.71 -13.89
C PRO A 494 27.42 -2.99 -14.06
N ILE A 495 27.60 -3.44 -15.31
CA ILE A 495 28.46 -4.59 -15.63
C ILE A 495 29.74 -4.10 -16.31
N SER A 496 30.88 -4.63 -15.87
CA SER A 496 32.17 -4.41 -16.54
C SER A 496 32.56 -5.67 -17.31
N SER A 497 32.95 -5.50 -18.58
CA SER A 497 33.37 -6.59 -19.46
C SER A 497 34.72 -6.27 -20.11
N GLU A 498 35.59 -7.27 -20.19
CA GLU A 498 36.88 -7.17 -20.84
C GLU A 498 36.72 -7.41 -22.36
N VAL A 499 37.06 -6.41 -23.17
CA VAL A 499 37.03 -6.47 -24.63
C VAL A 499 38.45 -6.51 -25.16
N ASN A 500 38.79 -7.57 -25.91
CA ASN A 500 40.07 -7.67 -26.59
C ASN A 500 39.94 -7.08 -27.99
N VAL A 501 40.67 -5.99 -28.21
CA VAL A 501 40.59 -5.16 -29.41
C VAL A 501 41.78 -5.47 -30.31
N GLN A 502 41.50 -5.84 -31.57
CA GLN A 502 42.51 -5.95 -32.62
C GLN A 502 42.36 -4.81 -33.64
N ALA A 503 43.48 -4.30 -34.12
CA ALA A 503 43.62 -3.17 -35.02
C ALA A 503 43.54 -3.60 -36.49
N GLY A 504 42.69 -2.93 -37.28
CA GLY A 504 42.51 -3.18 -38.72
C GLY A 504 43.34 -2.29 -39.65
N TRP A 505 44.33 -1.55 -39.12
CA TRP A 505 45.10 -0.55 -39.90
C TRP A 505 46.18 -1.14 -40.82
N GLU A 506 46.33 -2.46 -40.86
CA GLU A 506 47.37 -3.09 -41.68
C GLU A 506 47.09 -2.92 -43.18
N THR A 507 45.82 -3.01 -43.59
CA THR A 507 45.44 -2.97 -45.02
C THR A 507 45.63 -1.58 -45.68
N PRO A 508 45.21 -0.44 -45.08
CA PRO A 508 45.40 0.88 -45.70
C PRO A 508 46.86 1.28 -45.81
N ILE A 509 47.69 0.98 -44.79
CA ILE A 509 49.13 1.29 -44.80
C ILE A 509 49.83 0.44 -45.85
N VAL A 510 49.53 -0.86 -45.92
CA VAL A 510 50.09 -1.75 -46.94
C VAL A 510 49.68 -1.30 -48.35
N ILE A 511 48.42 -0.88 -48.56
CA ILE A 511 47.96 -0.35 -49.84
C ILE A 511 48.67 0.97 -50.19
N ALA A 512 48.78 1.91 -49.24
CA ALA A 512 49.47 3.17 -49.47
C ALA A 512 50.96 2.97 -49.80
N ILE A 513 51.63 2.05 -49.10
CA ILE A 513 53.01 1.66 -49.39
C ILE A 513 53.10 0.97 -50.75
N ALA A 514 52.16 0.08 -51.10
CA ALA A 514 52.13 -0.57 -52.40
C ALA A 514 51.94 0.44 -53.54
N ILE A 515 51.05 1.42 -53.39
CA ILE A 515 50.87 2.52 -54.36
C ILE A 515 52.15 3.35 -54.47
N LEU A 516 52.77 3.72 -53.35
CA LEU A 516 54.03 4.46 -53.33
C LEU A 516 55.14 3.68 -54.07
N VAL A 517 55.25 2.37 -53.80
CA VAL A 517 56.22 1.48 -54.46
C VAL A 517 55.96 1.43 -55.96
N VAL A 518 54.70 1.29 -56.40
CA VAL A 518 54.33 1.30 -57.82
C VAL A 518 54.67 2.63 -58.48
N ILE A 519 54.46 3.77 -57.81
CA ILE A 519 54.82 5.10 -58.33
C ILE A 519 56.35 5.23 -58.48
N VAL A 520 57.11 4.83 -57.47
CA VAL A 520 58.59 4.91 -57.50
C VAL A 520 59.18 3.97 -58.56
N PHE A 521 58.70 2.72 -58.65
CA PHE A 521 59.13 1.77 -59.68
C PHE A 521 58.70 2.22 -61.08
N GLY A 522 57.47 2.70 -61.24
CA GLY A 522 56.96 3.24 -62.50
C GLY A 522 57.80 4.41 -62.99
N ALA A 523 58.12 5.37 -62.11
CA ALA A 523 59.01 6.49 -62.43
C ALA A 523 60.43 6.03 -62.79
N GLY A 524 60.95 4.99 -62.11
CA GLY A 524 62.26 4.39 -62.41
C GLY A 524 62.35 3.71 -63.78
N ILE A 525 61.32 2.96 -64.16
CA ILE A 525 61.23 2.30 -65.48
C ILE A 525 61.14 3.34 -66.60
N VAL A 526 60.26 4.34 -66.44
CA VAL A 526 60.11 5.44 -67.42
C VAL A 526 61.43 6.21 -67.58
N ARG A 527 62.12 6.52 -66.49
CA ARG A 527 63.44 7.18 -66.52
C ARG A 527 64.51 6.35 -67.24
N THR A 528 64.47 5.03 -67.11
CA THR A 528 65.41 4.11 -67.77
C THR A 528 65.17 4.02 -69.27
N ILE A 529 63.91 4.00 -69.69
CA ILE A 529 63.51 4.00 -71.11
C ILE A 529 63.85 5.35 -71.78
N LEU A 530 63.63 6.48 -71.08
CA LEU A 530 63.97 7.80 -71.59
C LEU A 530 65.50 8.03 -71.70
N ARG A 531 66.31 7.47 -70.78
CA ARG A 531 67.78 7.51 -70.91
C ARG A 531 68.30 6.69 -72.09
N ARG A 532 67.64 5.58 -72.47
CA ARG A 532 68.00 4.80 -73.67
C ARG A 532 67.66 5.52 -74.98
N ARG A 533 66.72 6.47 -74.98
CA ARG A 533 66.42 7.34 -76.15
C ARG A 533 67.34 8.56 -76.27
N GLY A 534 68.17 8.85 -75.27
CA GLY A 534 69.14 9.95 -75.30
C GLY A 534 70.51 9.62 -75.90
N MET A 535 70.79 8.34 -76.23
CA MET A 535 72.10 7.88 -76.73
C MET A 535 72.10 7.43 -78.21
N SER A 536 71.03 7.69 -78.97
CA SER A 536 70.98 7.41 -80.43
C SER A 536 70.70 8.66 -81.28
N ARG A 537 71.08 9.85 -80.81
CA ARG A 537 70.99 11.10 -81.59
C ARG A 537 72.22 12.00 -81.41
N ARG A 538 73.41 11.40 -81.43
CA ARG A 538 74.73 12.04 -81.60
C ARG A 538 75.67 11.08 -82.35
N GLU A 539 75.28 10.75 -83.59
CA GLU A 539 76.18 10.22 -84.62
C GLU A 539 75.48 10.41 -85.97
N ALA A 540 75.42 11.69 -86.38
CA ALA A 540 75.04 12.14 -87.72
C ALA A 540 75.66 13.53 -87.90
N ASP A 541 76.98 13.63 -87.69
CA ASP A 541 77.86 14.67 -88.27
C ASP A 541 79.33 14.28 -88.01
N SER A 542 79.89 13.41 -88.85
CA SER A 542 81.31 13.38 -89.29
C SER A 542 81.60 12.06 -90.02
N ASP A 543 81.85 12.21 -91.32
CA ASP A 543 82.34 11.28 -92.36
C ASP A 543 81.46 10.09 -92.80
#